data_AF-A0A962EWB4-F1
#
_entry.id   AF-A0A962EWB4-F1
#
_cell.length_a   1.000
_cell.length_b   1.000
_cell.length_c   1.000
_cell.angle_alpha   90.00
_cell.angle_beta   90.00
_cell.angle_gamma   90.00
#
_symmetry.space_group_name_H-M   'P 1'
#
loop_
_entity.id
_entity.type
_entity.pdbx_description
1 polymer ?
#
loop_
_entity_poly.entity_id
_entity_poly.type
_entity_poly.pdbx_seq_one_letter_code
_entity_poly.pdbx_strand_id
1 'polypeptide(L)'
;MGYKVAVVGATGNVGREMLNVLAERRFPADEVFAVASRRSIGTEVSYGDKTLKCRDLDSFDFRGVDFCLMSAGSAVSKEWAPRIGKQGSIVIDNSSCWRYDQDVPLIVPEVNADAIAGYTKKNIIAN
;
A
#
# COMPACT_ATOMS: atom_id res chain seq x y z
N MET A 1 19.37 1.07 -6.92
CA MET A 1 18.46 1.65 -5.90
C MET A 1 17.12 0.98 -6.15
N GLY A 2 16.71 0.12 -5.24
CA GLY A 2 15.39 -0.48 -5.22
C GLY A 2 14.38 0.45 -4.54
N TYR A 3 13.14 0.01 -4.51
CA TYR A 3 12.02 0.78 -3.97
C TYR A 3 11.84 0.58 -2.46
N LYS A 4 11.16 1.53 -1.82
CA LYS A 4 10.63 1.39 -0.46
C LYS A 4 9.13 1.19 -0.53
N VAL A 5 8.64 0.10 0.06
CA VAL A 5 7.23 -0.31 -0.03
C VAL A 5 6.62 -0.41 1.35
N ALA A 6 5.51 0.27 1.59
CA ALA A 6 4.67 0.08 2.77
C ALA A 6 3.44 -0.77 2.43
N VAL A 7 3.08 -1.70 3.32
CA VAL A 7 1.83 -2.46 3.24
C VAL A 7 0.97 -2.10 4.45
N VAL A 8 -0.09 -1.32 4.22
CA VAL A 8 -1.05 -0.91 5.25
C VAL A 8 -2.20 -1.92 5.33
N GLY A 9 -2.44 -2.44 6.53
CA GLY A 9 -3.31 -3.60 6.73
C GLY A 9 -2.53 -4.92 6.65
N ALA A 10 -1.23 -4.90 6.92
CA ALA A 10 -0.32 -6.05 6.81
C ALA A 10 -0.74 -7.27 7.66
N THR A 11 -1.52 -7.07 8.72
CA THR A 11 -2.02 -8.16 9.59
C THR A 11 -3.36 -8.76 9.12
N GLY A 12 -3.97 -8.22 8.07
CA GLY A 12 -5.14 -8.82 7.43
C GLY A 12 -4.76 -9.89 6.41
N ASN A 13 -5.74 -10.68 5.96
CA ASN A 13 -5.49 -11.76 4.99
C ASN A 13 -4.86 -11.24 3.70
N VAL A 14 -5.47 -10.23 3.08
CA VAL A 14 -4.94 -9.63 1.83
C VAL A 14 -3.59 -8.95 2.06
N GLY A 15 -3.37 -8.29 3.20
CA GLY A 15 -2.08 -7.68 3.51
C GLY A 15 -0.94 -8.69 3.63
N ARG A 16 -1.20 -9.85 4.23
CA ARG A 16 -0.24 -10.98 4.25
C ARG A 16 0.03 -11.49 2.85
N GLU A 17 -1.00 -11.66 2.03
CA GLU A 17 -0.80 -12.08 0.63
C GLU A 17 -0.05 -11.06 -0.21
N MET A 18 -0.26 -9.75 0.00
CA MET A 18 0.54 -8.71 -0.64
C MET A 18 2.03 -8.87 -0.29
N LEU A 19 2.36 -9.14 0.97
CA LEU A 19 3.75 -9.40 1.40
C LEU A 19 4.31 -10.69 0.76
N ASN A 20 3.52 -11.77 0.73
CA ASN A 20 3.91 -13.03 0.10
C ASN A 20 4.22 -12.82 -1.40
N VAL A 21 3.30 -12.20 -2.14
CA VAL A 21 3.45 -11.95 -3.58
C VAL A 21 4.65 -11.04 -3.86
N LEU A 22 4.88 -10.00 -3.06
CA LEU A 22 6.07 -9.15 -3.19
C LEU A 22 7.36 -9.98 -3.05
N ALA A 23 7.41 -10.92 -2.11
CA ALA A 23 8.56 -11.80 -1.89
C ALA A 23 8.73 -12.82 -3.01
N GLU A 24 7.66 -13.55 -3.35
CA GLU A 24 7.65 -14.59 -4.40
C GLU A 24 8.04 -14.03 -5.76
N ARG A 25 7.53 -12.84 -6.11
CA ARG A 25 7.87 -12.17 -7.37
C ARG A 25 9.24 -11.53 -7.36
N ARG A 26 9.96 -11.58 -6.23
CA ARG A 26 11.25 -10.90 -6.01
C ARG A 26 11.16 -9.43 -6.43
N PHE A 27 10.08 -8.76 -6.00
CA PHE A 27 9.88 -7.36 -6.31
C PHE A 27 11.11 -6.56 -5.85
N PRO A 28 11.63 -5.62 -6.65
CA PRO A 28 12.89 -4.93 -6.38
C PRO A 28 12.73 -3.86 -5.28
N ALA A 29 12.32 -4.28 -4.08
CA ALA A 29 12.25 -3.45 -2.89
C ALA A 29 13.53 -3.58 -2.06
N ASP A 30 14.17 -2.44 -1.78
CA ASP A 30 15.27 -2.35 -0.82
C ASP A 30 14.74 -2.46 0.63
N GLU A 31 13.54 -1.93 0.88
CA GLU A 31 12.92 -1.94 2.20
C GLU A 31 11.40 -2.16 2.10
N VAL A 32 10.86 -3.02 2.98
CA VAL A 32 9.42 -3.30 3.09
C VAL A 32 8.96 -3.05 4.51
N PHE A 33 7.88 -2.28 4.66
CA PHE A 33 7.29 -1.93 5.95
C PHE A 33 5.93 -2.59 6.12
N ALA A 34 5.78 -3.39 7.17
CA ALA A 34 4.47 -3.86 7.62
C ALA A 34 3.82 -2.77 8.49
N VAL A 35 2.69 -2.22 8.06
CA VAL A 35 1.96 -1.16 8.76
C VAL A 35 0.55 -1.64 9.07
N ALA A 36 0.09 -1.44 10.30
CA ALA A 36 -1.24 -1.84 10.74
C ALA A 36 -1.77 -0.85 11.79
N SER A 37 -3.01 -1.05 12.24
CA SER A 37 -3.54 -0.21 13.32
C SER A 37 -2.84 -0.49 14.65
N ARG A 38 -2.93 0.46 15.59
CA ARG A 38 -2.31 0.40 16.92
C ARG A 38 -2.52 -0.91 17.69
N ARG A 39 -3.67 -1.57 17.52
CA ARG A 39 -3.98 -2.87 18.13
C ARG A 39 -3.08 -4.03 17.65
N SER A 40 -2.38 -3.84 16.54
CA SER A 40 -1.52 -4.83 15.89
C SER A 40 -0.03 -4.53 16.06
N ILE A 41 0.34 -3.51 16.83
CA ILE A 41 1.74 -3.22 17.15
C ILE A 41 2.39 -4.45 17.80
N GLY A 42 3.60 -4.78 17.34
CA GLY A 42 4.35 -5.94 17.83
C GLY A 42 3.91 -7.28 17.23
N THR A 43 2.82 -7.31 16.45
CA THR A 43 2.52 -8.49 15.61
C THR A 43 3.61 -8.64 14.56
N GLU A 44 4.08 -9.86 14.39
CA GLU A 44 5.05 -10.22 13.36
C GLU A 44 4.34 -10.80 12.14
N VAL A 45 4.81 -10.42 10.95
CA VAL A 45 4.33 -10.95 9.65
C VAL A 45 5.52 -11.38 8.80
N SER A 46 5.33 -12.42 8.00
CA SER A 46 6.38 -12.95 7.13
C SER A 46 6.53 -12.10 5.86
N TYR A 47 7.76 -12.01 5.36
CA TYR A 47 8.10 -11.45 4.06
C TYR A 47 9.26 -12.27 3.46
N GLY A 48 8.91 -13.32 2.70
CA GLY A 48 9.88 -14.36 2.33
C GLY A 48 10.50 -15.00 3.57
N ASP A 49 11.83 -15.08 3.61
CA ASP A 49 12.57 -15.60 4.78
C ASP A 49 12.72 -14.58 5.92
N LYS A 50 12.21 -13.35 5.75
CA LYS A 50 12.30 -12.28 6.75
C LYS A 50 11.02 -12.21 7.57
N THR A 51 11.17 -11.77 8.82
CA THR A 51 10.06 -11.42 9.70
C THR A 51 10.01 -9.91 9.90
N LEU A 52 8.86 -9.29 9.66
CA LEU A 52 8.63 -7.87 9.83
C LEU A 52 7.76 -7.60 11.06
N LYS A 53 8.19 -6.67 11.92
CA LYS A 53 7.38 -6.16 13.04
C LYS A 53 6.43 -5.08 12.55
N CYS A 54 5.15 -5.22 12.86
CA CYS A 54 4.15 -4.23 12.48
C CYS A 54 4.39 -2.89 13.17
N ARG A 55 4.42 -1.84 12.35
CA ARG A 55 4.46 -0.43 12.77
C ARG A 55 3.04 0.13 12.82
N ASP A 56 2.85 1.13 13.66
CA ASP A 56 1.56 1.80 13.84
C ASP A 56 1.28 2.79 12.73
N LEU A 57 0.12 2.68 12.09
CA LEU A 57 -0.31 3.56 11.00
C LEU A 57 -0.31 5.03 11.43
N ASP A 58 -0.75 5.33 12.65
CA ASP A 58 -0.93 6.70 13.11
C ASP A 58 0.40 7.46 13.30
N SER A 59 1.51 6.73 13.54
CA SER A 59 2.83 7.30 13.78
C SER A 59 3.86 6.99 12.70
N PHE A 60 3.49 6.23 11.67
CA PHE A 60 4.39 5.89 10.58
C PHE A 60 4.56 7.09 9.62
N ASP A 61 5.81 7.39 9.29
CA ASP A 61 6.17 8.43 8.33
C ASP A 61 6.32 7.83 6.93
N PHE A 62 5.48 8.28 5.99
CA PHE A 62 5.51 7.80 4.61
C PHE A 62 6.44 8.63 3.71
N ARG A 63 7.11 9.66 4.23
CA ARG A 63 8.09 10.44 3.45
C ARG A 63 9.24 9.54 3.00
N GLY A 64 9.50 9.55 1.69
CA GLY A 64 10.52 8.71 1.07
C GLY A 64 10.13 7.25 0.88
N VAL A 65 8.86 6.88 1.14
CA VAL A 65 8.29 5.59 0.72
C VAL A 65 7.76 5.75 -0.70
N ASP A 66 8.21 4.91 -1.63
CA ASP A 66 7.82 5.01 -3.04
C ASP A 66 6.38 4.52 -3.26
N PHE A 67 6.05 3.34 -2.71
CA PHE A 67 4.76 2.70 -2.90
C PHE A 67 4.07 2.35 -1.58
N CYS A 68 2.77 2.59 -1.48
CA CYS A 68 1.94 2.18 -0.37
C CYS A 68 0.79 1.29 -0.85
N LEU A 69 0.87 0.00 -0.57
CA LEU A 69 -0.22 -0.95 -0.83
C LEU A 69 -1.19 -0.91 0.34
N MET A 70 -2.44 -0.54 0.10
CA MET A 70 -3.46 -0.41 1.14
C MET A 70 -4.52 -1.49 1.04
N SER A 71 -4.71 -2.24 2.13
CA SER A 71 -5.83 -3.17 2.30
C SER A 71 -6.36 -3.14 3.74
N ALA A 72 -6.80 -1.95 4.18
CA ALA A 72 -7.31 -1.69 5.53
C ALA A 72 -8.78 -1.27 5.59
N GLY A 73 -9.51 -1.38 4.46
CA GLY A 73 -10.92 -1.02 4.34
C GLY A 73 -11.17 0.44 3.98
N SER A 74 -12.37 0.73 3.45
CA SER A 74 -12.68 2.02 2.82
C SER A 74 -12.64 3.22 3.78
N ALA A 75 -13.00 3.03 5.05
CA ALA A 75 -12.93 4.10 6.05
C ALA A 75 -11.49 4.56 6.31
N VAL A 76 -10.56 3.60 6.49
CA VAL A 76 -9.13 3.89 6.67
C VAL A 76 -8.55 4.49 5.40
N SER A 77 -8.89 3.93 4.23
CA SER A 77 -8.44 4.45 2.94
C SER A 77 -8.85 5.90 2.70
N LYS A 78 -10.12 6.24 2.97
CA LYS A 78 -10.64 7.60 2.83
C LYS A 78 -9.86 8.61 3.65
N GLU A 79 -9.41 8.22 4.84
CA GLU A 79 -8.62 9.09 5.72
C GLU A 79 -7.14 9.14 5.29
N TRP A 80 -6.53 7.98 5.04
CA TRP A 80 -5.08 7.85 4.96
C TRP A 80 -4.52 7.95 3.55
N ALA A 81 -5.20 7.43 2.53
CA ALA A 81 -4.69 7.48 1.15
C ALA A 81 -4.34 8.90 0.69
N PRO A 82 -5.18 9.94 0.93
CA PRO A 82 -4.82 11.31 0.55
C PRO A 82 -3.66 11.89 1.37
N ARG A 83 -3.51 11.50 2.64
CA ARG A 83 -2.40 11.96 3.50
C ARG A 83 -1.08 11.36 3.03
N ILE A 84 -1.08 10.05 2.74
CA ILE A 84 0.07 9.31 2.23
C ILE A 84 0.47 9.85 0.84
N GLY A 85 -0.50 10.02 -0.06
CA GLY A 85 -0.28 10.59 -1.39
C GLY A 85 0.37 11.97 -1.36
N LYS A 86 -0.03 12.84 -0.42
CA LYS A 86 0.58 14.16 -0.20
C LYS A 86 2.01 14.11 0.35
N GLN A 87 2.43 13.01 0.96
CA GLN A 87 3.81 12.79 1.40
C GLN A 87 4.72 12.26 0.27
N GLY A 88 4.16 12.05 -0.93
CA GLY A 88 4.89 11.67 -2.14
C GLY A 88 4.83 10.18 -2.48
N SER A 89 4.24 9.35 -1.62
CA SER A 89 4.08 7.91 -1.88
C SER A 89 2.91 7.66 -2.83
N ILE A 90 3.09 6.76 -3.80
CA ILE A 90 2.00 6.33 -4.69
C ILE A 90 1.19 5.27 -3.95
N VAL A 91 -0.08 5.57 -3.67
CA VAL A 91 -1.00 4.67 -3.00
C VAL A 91 -1.68 3.76 -4.01
N ILE A 92 -1.62 2.45 -3.80
CA ILE A 92 -2.41 1.46 -4.52
C ILE A 92 -3.43 0.89 -3.53
N ASP A 93 -4.68 1.30 -3.69
CA ASP A 93 -5.76 1.03 -2.74
C ASP A 93 -6.67 -0.11 -3.19
N ASN A 94 -6.70 -1.18 -2.40
CA ASN A 94 -7.56 -2.34 -2.61
C ASN A 94 -8.92 -2.23 -1.90
N SER A 95 -9.37 -1.02 -1.59
CA SER A 95 -10.72 -0.78 -1.08
C SER A 95 -11.64 -0.27 -2.19
N SER A 96 -12.94 -0.27 -1.93
CA SER A 96 -13.91 0.33 -2.86
C SER A 96 -13.92 1.86 -2.84
N CYS A 97 -13.16 2.50 -1.94
CA CYS A 97 -13.26 3.94 -1.65
C CYS A 97 -13.05 4.82 -2.88
N TRP A 98 -12.11 4.45 -3.76
CA TRP A 98 -11.66 5.32 -4.85
C TRP A 98 -12.06 4.84 -6.25
N ARG A 99 -12.72 3.68 -6.37
CA ARG A 99 -13.01 3.04 -7.67
C ARG A 99 -13.87 3.86 -8.62
N TYR A 100 -14.64 4.83 -8.09
CA TYR A 100 -15.56 5.68 -8.86
C TYR A 100 -15.14 7.16 -8.86
N ASP A 101 -14.00 7.49 -8.27
CA ASP A 101 -13.47 8.85 -8.26
C ASP A 101 -12.84 9.16 -9.63
N GLN A 102 -13.30 10.22 -10.31
CA GLN A 102 -12.86 10.58 -11.66
C GLN A 102 -11.38 11.02 -11.74
N ASP A 103 -10.77 11.30 -10.60
CA ASP A 103 -9.35 11.66 -10.51
C ASP A 103 -8.46 10.51 -10.03
N VAL A 104 -9.02 9.30 -9.87
CA VAL A 104 -8.28 8.10 -9.49
C VAL A 104 -8.49 7.02 -10.56
N PRO A 105 -7.42 6.51 -11.19
CA PRO A 105 -7.56 5.42 -12.14
C PRO A 105 -7.88 4.11 -11.43
N LEU A 106 -8.89 3.39 -11.93
CA LEU A 106 -9.18 1.99 -11.58
C LEU A 106 -8.44 1.07 -12.55
N ILE A 107 -7.52 0.25 -12.05
CA ILE A 107 -6.58 -0.48 -12.91
C ILE A 107 -6.74 -1.99 -12.79
N VAL A 108 -6.92 -2.63 -13.95
CA VAL A 108 -6.62 -4.05 -14.18
C VAL A 108 -5.50 -4.07 -15.23
N PRO A 109 -4.25 -4.39 -14.87
CA PRO A 109 -3.09 -4.19 -15.75
C PRO A 109 -3.24 -4.80 -17.14
N GLU A 110 -3.82 -5.99 -17.26
CA GLU A 110 -4.01 -6.70 -18.51
C GLU A 110 -5.11 -6.11 -19.41
N VAL A 111 -5.93 -5.19 -18.88
CA VAL A 111 -7.07 -4.60 -19.58
C VAL A 111 -6.83 -3.13 -19.91
N ASN A 112 -6.32 -2.35 -18.97
CA ASN A 112 -6.25 -0.88 -19.09
C ASN A 112 -4.99 -0.26 -18.47
N ALA A 113 -3.82 -0.91 -18.63
CA ALA A 113 -2.53 -0.40 -18.13
C ALA A 113 -2.28 1.09 -18.44
N ASP A 114 -2.62 1.56 -19.65
CA ASP A 114 -2.36 2.94 -20.07
C ASP A 114 -3.07 4.00 -19.20
N ALA A 115 -4.18 3.63 -18.55
CA ALA A 115 -4.91 4.53 -17.67
C ALA A 115 -4.13 4.88 -16.39
N ILE A 116 -3.06 4.14 -16.07
CA ILE A 116 -2.27 4.35 -14.85
C ILE A 116 -1.73 5.77 -14.77
N ALA A 117 -1.39 6.41 -15.89
CA ALA A 117 -0.84 7.77 -15.93
C ALA A 117 -1.71 8.83 -15.22
N GLY A 118 -3.01 8.56 -15.04
CA GLY A 118 -3.93 9.40 -14.28
C GLY A 118 -3.68 9.47 -12.78
N TYR A 119 -2.84 8.60 -12.20
CA TYR A 119 -2.62 8.52 -10.75
C TYR A 119 -2.11 9.84 -10.15
N THR A 120 -1.40 10.63 -10.94
CA THR A 120 -0.66 11.83 -10.52
C THR A 120 -1.56 12.94 -9.95
N LYS A 121 -2.87 12.92 -10.24
CA LYS A 121 -3.82 13.90 -9.69
C LYS A 121 -3.97 13.83 -8.18
N LYS A 122 -3.93 12.61 -7.62
CA LYS A 122 -4.13 12.35 -6.18
C LYS A 122 -3.02 11.50 -5.55
N ASN A 123 -2.09 10.99 -6.35
CA ASN A 123 -1.14 9.92 -5.97
C ASN A 123 -1.84 8.66 -5.46
N ILE A 124 -2.98 8.32 -6.05
CA ILE A 124 -3.78 7.14 -5.71
C ILE A 124 -4.11 6.38 -6.99
N ILE A 125 -4.07 5.06 -6.92
CA ILE A 125 -4.55 4.09 -7.90
C ILE A 125 -5.54 3.19 -7.17
N ALA A 126 -6.71 2.92 -7.76
CA ALA A 126 -7.69 2.00 -7.22
C ALA A 126 -7.52 0.60 -7.83
N ASN A 127 -7.69 -0.44 -7.00
CA ASN A 127 -7.76 -1.85 -7.39
C ASN A 127 -9.18 -2.41 -7.25
#